data_AF-X0W781-F1
#
_entry.id   AF-X0W781-F1
#
_cell.length_a   1.000
_cell.length_b   1.000
_cell.length_c   1.000
_cell.angle_alpha   90.00
_cell.angle_beta   90.00
_cell.angle_gamma   90.00
#
_symmetry.space_group_name_H-M   'P 1'
#
loop_
_entity.id
_entity.type
_entity.pdbx_description
1 polymer ?
#
loop_
_entity_poly.entity_id
_entity_poly.type
_entity_poly.pdbx_seq_one_letter_code
_entity_poly.pdbx_strand_id
1 'polypeptide(L)'
;MSEASLAGEAKGSYKTMSQKNKKLILACLFLIGVILPLCRAYAGFPEVVAATVANYVIGMPFKLFLGISNLAVGLSSAVLDWVSSEWFINWNYTGLPMTDDSEIEQNPIVQVGWTLTRDLINMFFVIVLAFIGLATALRIEQYKYEKLLPIFIGIALIINFSPVICGLFIDASNIIM
;
A
#
# COMPACT_ATOMS: atom_id res chain seq x y z
N MET A 1 71.15 79.27 -16.84
CA MET A 1 70.01 79.78 -16.04
C MET A 1 68.76 79.49 -16.84
N SER A 2 67.88 78.56 -16.50
CA SER A 2 67.85 77.50 -15.51
C SER A 2 66.67 76.64 -15.97
N GLU A 3 66.72 75.33 -15.77
CA GLU A 3 65.68 74.33 -16.07
C GLU A 3 64.30 74.60 -15.41
N ALA A 4 64.12 75.79 -14.82
CA ALA A 4 62.89 76.29 -14.21
C ALA A 4 61.84 76.83 -15.22
N SER A 5 62.19 77.10 -16.48
CA SER A 5 61.22 77.65 -17.45
C SER A 5 60.32 76.60 -18.11
N LEU A 6 60.77 75.35 -18.23
CA LEU A 6 60.00 74.28 -18.90
C LEU A 6 59.25 73.37 -17.92
N ALA A 7 59.61 73.39 -16.62
CA ALA A 7 58.90 72.65 -15.58
C ALA A 7 57.62 73.35 -15.07
N GLY A 8 57.45 74.65 -15.37
CA GLY A 8 56.28 75.45 -14.96
C GLY A 8 55.02 75.16 -15.77
N GLU A 9 55.15 74.86 -17.06
CA GLU A 9 53.99 74.65 -17.95
C GLU A 9 53.47 73.21 -17.92
N ALA A 10 54.34 72.22 -17.70
CA ALA A 10 53.94 70.82 -17.59
C ALA A 10 53.21 70.50 -16.27
N LYS A 11 53.41 71.29 -15.20
CA LYS A 11 52.70 71.10 -13.91
C LYS A 11 51.30 71.72 -13.87
N GLY A 12 50.94 72.57 -14.83
CA GLY A 12 49.61 73.19 -14.93
C GLY A 12 48.56 72.32 -15.64
N SER A 13 48.99 71.44 -16.55
CA SER A 13 48.06 70.75 -17.46
C SER A 13 47.31 69.56 -16.85
N TYR A 14 47.83 68.91 -15.79
CA TYR A 14 47.09 67.84 -15.11
C TYR A 14 46.23 68.36 -13.95
N LYS A 15 46.46 69.60 -13.48
CA LYS A 15 45.79 70.16 -12.30
C LYS A 15 44.51 70.94 -12.63
N THR A 16 44.10 70.98 -13.90
CA THR A 16 42.85 71.59 -14.35
C THR A 16 42.15 70.70 -15.38
N MET A 17 41.93 69.42 -15.07
CA MET A 17 40.78 68.73 -15.64
C MET A 17 39.52 69.38 -15.05
N SER A 18 39.14 70.50 -15.68
CA SER A 18 38.15 71.48 -15.24
C SER A 18 36.93 70.80 -14.64
N GLN A 19 36.52 71.25 -13.45
CA GLN A 19 35.37 70.72 -12.70
C GLN A 19 34.13 70.46 -13.56
N LYS A 20 33.95 71.24 -14.63
CA LYS A 20 32.91 71.09 -15.64
C LYS A 20 32.93 69.72 -16.33
N ASN A 21 34.11 69.20 -16.68
CA ASN A 21 34.27 67.90 -17.35
C ASN A 21 34.08 66.73 -16.37
N LYS A 22 34.46 66.86 -15.10
CA LYS A 22 34.17 65.86 -14.07
C LYS A 22 32.68 65.74 -13.78
N LYS A 23 31.97 66.88 -13.69
CA LYS A 23 30.51 66.91 -13.55
C LYS A 23 29.82 66.37 -14.80
N LEU A 24 30.37 66.62 -16.00
CA LEU A 24 29.85 66.07 -17.25
C LEU A 24 30.02 64.54 -17.30
N ILE A 25 31.19 64.01 -16.91
CA ILE A 25 31.43 62.56 -16.83
C ILE A 25 30.53 61.92 -15.78
N LEU A 26 30.36 62.56 -14.62
CA LEU A 26 29.47 62.08 -13.57
C LEU A 26 28.01 62.10 -14.03
N ALA A 27 27.60 63.12 -14.77
CA ALA A 27 26.26 63.23 -15.36
C ALA A 27 26.04 62.18 -16.46
N CYS A 28 27.04 61.88 -17.30
CA CYS A 28 26.97 60.80 -18.29
C CYS A 28 26.93 59.42 -17.63
N LEU A 29 27.73 59.17 -16.58
CA LEU A 29 27.68 57.92 -15.81
C LEU A 29 26.34 57.74 -15.09
N PHE A 30 25.78 58.83 -14.55
CA PHE A 30 24.46 58.82 -13.94
C PHE A 30 23.37 58.54 -14.99
N LEU A 31 23.43 59.18 -16.16
CA LEU A 31 22.51 58.92 -17.27
C LEU A 31 22.61 57.47 -17.78
N ILE A 32 23.82 56.95 -17.96
CA ILE A 32 24.06 55.54 -18.34
C ILE A 32 23.53 54.60 -17.26
N GLY A 33 23.76 54.90 -15.98
CA GLY A 33 23.25 54.12 -14.85
C GLY A 33 21.72 54.12 -14.72
N VAL A 34 21.05 55.19 -15.15
CA VAL A 34 19.58 55.31 -15.18
C VAL A 34 18.98 54.63 -16.43
N ILE A 35 19.69 54.63 -17.56
CA ILE A 35 19.25 54.01 -18.82
C ILE A 35 19.47 52.49 -18.83
N LEU A 36 20.52 51.98 -18.19
CA LEU A 36 20.82 50.55 -18.09
C LEU A 36 19.68 49.67 -17.54
N PRO A 37 18.98 50.01 -16.44
CA PRO A 37 17.86 49.22 -15.94
C PRO A 37 16.58 49.35 -16.76
N LEU A 38 16.50 50.29 -17.71
CA LEU A 38 15.35 50.49 -18.60
C LEU A 38 15.47 49.70 -19.91
N CYS A 39 16.69 49.30 -20.30
CA CYS A 39 16.89 48.28 -21.30
C CYS A 39 16.39 46.95 -20.73
N ARG A 40 15.17 46.54 -21.09
CA ARG A 40 14.72 45.17 -20.82
C ARG A 40 15.66 44.23 -21.54
N ALA A 41 16.58 43.61 -20.81
CA ALA A 41 17.33 42.46 -21.30
C ALA A 41 16.28 41.44 -21.77
N TYR A 42 16.35 41.05 -23.04
CA TYR A 42 15.52 39.99 -23.59
C TYR A 42 16.02 38.63 -23.05
N ALA A 43 15.94 38.44 -21.73
CA ALA A 43 16.30 37.20 -21.05
C ALA A 43 15.15 36.17 -21.07
N GLY A 44 13.96 36.57 -21.51
CA GLY A 44 12.77 35.70 -21.46
C GLY A 44 12.76 34.57 -22.50
N PHE A 45 13.37 34.74 -23.68
CA PHE A 45 13.30 33.69 -24.71
C PHE A 45 14.16 32.47 -24.36
N PRO A 46 15.45 32.60 -23.99
CA PRO A 46 16.25 31.47 -23.55
C PRO A 46 15.69 30.83 -22.27
N GLU A 47 15.16 31.63 -21.35
CA GLU A 47 14.58 31.16 -20.09
C GLU A 47 13.29 30.35 -20.32
N VAL A 48 12.36 30.85 -21.16
CA VAL A 48 11.12 30.14 -21.50
C VAL A 48 11.42 28.87 -22.29
N VAL A 49 12.37 28.91 -23.24
CA VAL A 49 12.78 27.72 -24.00
C VAL A 49 13.46 26.70 -23.09
N ALA A 50 14.39 27.12 -22.24
CA ALA A 50 15.06 26.23 -21.28
C ALA A 50 14.06 25.63 -20.28
N ALA A 51 13.11 26.41 -19.76
CA ALA A 51 12.07 25.93 -18.86
C ALA A 51 11.12 24.95 -19.57
N THR A 52 10.75 25.21 -20.82
CA THR A 52 9.88 24.32 -21.62
C THR A 52 10.60 23.00 -21.90
N VAL A 53 11.85 23.06 -22.36
CA VAL A 53 12.69 21.87 -22.60
C VAL A 53 12.90 21.09 -21.31
N ALA A 54 13.23 21.74 -20.18
CA ALA A 54 13.38 21.06 -18.89
C ALA A 54 12.08 20.38 -18.41
N ASN A 55 10.93 21.03 -18.58
CA ASN A 55 9.63 20.45 -18.22
C ASN A 55 9.30 19.20 -19.03
N TYR A 56 9.65 19.14 -20.32
CA TYR A 56 9.38 17.95 -21.14
C TYR A 56 10.48 16.89 -21.05
N VAL A 57 11.76 17.26 -20.92
CA VAL A 57 12.88 16.31 -20.86
C VAL A 57 13.05 15.69 -19.47
N ILE A 58 12.86 16.47 -18.40
CA ILE A 58 13.01 16.01 -17.02
C ILE A 58 11.63 15.81 -16.38
N GLY A 59 10.74 16.78 -16.55
CA GLY A 59 9.43 16.76 -15.90
C GLY A 59 8.48 15.69 -16.45
N MET A 60 8.46 15.44 -17.77
CA MET A 60 7.58 14.43 -18.37
C MET A 60 7.90 12.99 -17.93
N PRO A 61 9.15 12.49 -17.98
CA PRO A 61 9.45 11.15 -17.49
C PRO A 61 9.20 11.03 -15.97
N PHE A 62 9.47 12.09 -15.21
CA PHE A 62 9.15 12.12 -13.78
C PHE A 62 7.63 12.04 -13.52
N LYS A 63 6.81 12.77 -14.30
CA LYS A 63 5.34 12.68 -14.23
C LYS A 63 4.81 11.31 -14.63
N LEU A 64 5.41 10.67 -15.63
CA LEU A 64 5.05 9.29 -16.02
C LEU A 64 5.39 8.30 -14.90
N PHE A 65 6.57 8.42 -14.31
CA PHE A 65 6.97 7.61 -13.15
C PHE A 65 6.01 7.81 -11.97
N LEU A 66 5.66 9.05 -11.63
CA LEU A 66 4.67 9.33 -10.60
C LEU A 66 3.28 8.79 -10.96
N GLY A 67 2.88 8.87 -12.22
CA GLY A 67 1.62 8.31 -12.71
C GLY A 67 1.55 6.79 -12.50
N ILE A 68 2.62 6.06 -12.85
CA ILE A 68 2.72 4.62 -12.62
C ILE A 68 2.69 4.29 -11.13
N SER A 69 3.41 5.04 -10.31
CA SER A 69 3.39 4.88 -8.85
C SER A 69 2.00 5.09 -8.26
N ASN A 70 1.27 6.12 -8.72
CA ASN A 70 -0.11 6.38 -8.28
C ASN A 70 -1.08 5.29 -8.76
N LEU A 71 -0.87 4.71 -9.95
CA LEU A 71 -1.65 3.56 -10.40
C LEU A 71 -1.39 2.33 -9.54
N ALA A 72 -0.13 2.06 -9.19
CA ALA A 72 0.22 0.96 -8.31
C ALA A 72 -0.41 1.12 -6.93
N VAL A 73 -0.29 2.32 -6.32
CA VAL A 73 -0.93 2.64 -5.04
C VAL A 73 -2.45 2.51 -5.15
N GLY A 74 -3.07 3.04 -6.20
CA GLY A 74 -4.52 2.96 -6.41
C GLY A 74 -5.04 1.53 -6.53
N LEU A 75 -4.32 0.65 -7.25
CA LEU A 75 -4.65 -0.77 -7.32
C LEU A 75 -4.48 -1.46 -5.98
N SER A 76 -3.38 -1.18 -5.26
CA SER A 76 -3.17 -1.72 -3.92
C SER A 76 -4.24 -1.27 -2.94
N SER A 77 -4.65 0.00 -2.98
CA SER A 77 -5.75 0.52 -2.18
C SER A 77 -7.08 -0.14 -2.53
N ALA A 78 -7.39 -0.32 -3.82
CA ALA A 78 -8.61 -1.02 -4.22
C ALA A 78 -8.66 -2.47 -3.74
N VAL A 79 -7.53 -3.18 -3.76
CA VAL A 79 -7.43 -4.54 -3.21
C VAL A 79 -7.58 -4.52 -1.69
N LEU A 80 -6.94 -3.57 -1.01
CA LEU A 80 -7.04 -3.42 0.43
C LEU A 80 -8.49 -3.11 0.84
N ASP A 81 -9.16 -2.19 0.17
CA ASP A 81 -10.57 -1.84 0.44
C ASP A 81 -11.50 -3.03 0.20
N TRP A 82 -11.20 -3.88 -0.79
CA TRP A 82 -11.94 -5.11 -1.04
C TRP A 82 -11.75 -6.15 0.08
N VAL A 83 -10.51 -6.43 0.47
CA VAL A 83 -10.17 -7.36 1.56
C VAL A 83 -10.59 -6.82 2.93
N SER A 84 -10.63 -5.50 3.10
CA SER A 84 -11.08 -4.85 4.33
C SER A 84 -12.58 -4.54 4.35
N SER A 85 -13.31 -4.93 3.30
CA SER A 85 -14.75 -4.71 3.23
C SER A 85 -15.49 -5.50 4.31
N GLU A 86 -16.60 -4.94 4.79
CA GLU A 86 -17.48 -5.60 5.75
C GLU A 86 -17.91 -6.98 5.23
N TRP A 87 -18.18 -7.15 3.93
CA TRP A 87 -18.50 -8.45 3.35
C TRP A 87 -17.38 -9.50 3.49
N PHE A 88 -16.11 -9.12 3.33
CA PHE A 88 -14.99 -10.05 3.38
C PHE A 88 -14.57 -10.40 4.82
N ILE A 89 -14.59 -9.41 5.72
CA ILE A 89 -14.15 -9.58 7.12
C ILE A 89 -15.27 -10.13 8.02
N ASN A 90 -16.54 -9.82 7.74
CA ASN A 90 -17.66 -10.25 8.58
C ASN A 90 -17.91 -11.76 8.49
N TRP A 91 -17.33 -12.47 7.51
CA TRP A 91 -17.30 -13.92 7.54
C TRP A 91 -16.56 -14.42 8.78
N ASN A 92 -17.33 -14.75 9.80
CA ASN A 92 -16.80 -15.21 11.05
C ASN A 92 -16.28 -16.65 10.88
N TYR A 93 -14.99 -16.81 10.64
CA TYR A 93 -14.36 -18.12 10.47
C TYR A 93 -14.35 -18.95 11.77
N THR A 94 -14.68 -18.34 12.92
CA THR A 94 -14.80 -18.99 14.22
C THR A 94 -16.25 -19.30 14.60
N GLY A 95 -17.23 -18.83 13.81
CA GLY A 95 -18.65 -19.08 14.00
C GLY A 95 -19.01 -20.53 13.72
N LEU A 96 -18.84 -21.38 14.72
CA LEU A 96 -19.20 -22.79 14.66
C LEU A 96 -20.69 -22.98 15.02
N PRO A 97 -21.37 -23.97 14.44
CA PRO A 97 -22.81 -24.19 14.59
C PRO A 97 -23.23 -24.76 15.98
N MET A 98 -22.52 -24.39 17.04
CA MET A 98 -22.69 -24.94 18.39
C MET A 98 -23.61 -24.15 19.29
N THR A 99 -23.79 -22.87 18.99
CA THR A 99 -24.64 -21.99 19.77
C THR A 99 -25.66 -21.39 18.81
N ASP A 100 -26.92 -21.79 19.02
CA ASP A 100 -28.10 -21.20 18.35
C ASP A 100 -28.43 -19.81 18.92
N ASP A 101 -27.61 -19.32 19.84
CA ASP A 101 -27.76 -18.01 20.47
C ASP A 101 -27.15 -16.92 19.57
N SER A 102 -28.07 -16.05 19.15
CA SER A 102 -28.07 -14.91 18.23
C SER A 102 -26.95 -13.86 18.29
N GLU A 103 -25.77 -14.14 18.83
CA GLU A 103 -24.68 -13.15 18.91
C GLU A 103 -23.46 -13.48 18.02
N ILE A 104 -23.35 -14.72 17.56
CA ILE A 104 -22.29 -15.14 16.63
C ILE A 104 -22.94 -15.48 15.30
N GLU A 105 -22.78 -14.60 14.31
CA GLU A 105 -23.19 -14.91 12.93
C GLU A 105 -22.50 -16.20 12.49
N GLN A 106 -23.28 -17.27 12.37
CA GLN A 106 -22.79 -18.57 11.95
C GLN A 106 -22.32 -18.47 10.51
N ASN A 107 -21.13 -18.98 10.21
CA ASN A 107 -20.65 -18.97 8.85
C ASN A 107 -21.49 -19.95 8.01
N PRO A 108 -22.24 -19.48 7.00
CA PRO A 108 -23.14 -20.33 6.24
C PRO A 108 -22.39 -21.45 5.52
N ILE A 109 -21.12 -21.22 5.16
CA ILE A 109 -20.27 -22.24 4.52
C ILE A 109 -19.95 -23.36 5.51
N VAL A 110 -19.60 -23.01 6.75
CA VAL A 110 -19.27 -23.99 7.80
C VAL A 110 -20.52 -24.77 8.20
N GLN A 111 -21.66 -24.09 8.37
CA GLN A 111 -22.93 -24.72 8.72
C GLN A 111 -23.37 -25.73 7.65
N VAL A 112 -23.33 -25.33 6.38
CA VAL A 112 -23.69 -26.20 5.25
C VAL A 112 -22.69 -27.35 5.12
N GLY A 113 -21.39 -27.08 5.18
CA GLY A 113 -20.34 -28.09 5.07
C GLY A 113 -20.39 -29.12 6.20
N TRP A 114 -20.62 -28.68 7.44
CA TRP A 114 -20.78 -29.56 8.58
C TRP A 114 -22.04 -30.43 8.46
N THR A 115 -23.19 -29.82 8.15
CA THR A 115 -24.47 -30.54 7.99
C THR A 115 -24.35 -31.59 6.91
N LEU A 116 -23.80 -31.22 5.74
CA LEU A 116 -23.57 -32.14 4.63
C LEU A 116 -22.68 -33.32 5.04
N THR A 117 -21.56 -33.06 5.71
CA THR A 117 -20.62 -34.10 6.13
C THR A 117 -21.26 -35.04 7.14
N ARG A 118 -21.96 -34.50 8.15
CA ARG A 118 -22.66 -35.28 9.16
C ARG A 118 -23.74 -36.17 8.53
N ASP A 119 -24.52 -35.63 7.61
CA ASP A 119 -25.61 -36.36 6.97
C ASP A 119 -25.05 -37.50 6.09
N LEU A 120 -23.96 -37.24 5.37
CA LEU A 120 -23.25 -38.25 4.56
C LEU A 120 -22.69 -39.37 5.44
N ILE A 121 -22.04 -39.02 6.54
CA ILE A 121 -21.51 -40.00 7.49
C ILE A 121 -22.64 -40.79 8.17
N ASN A 122 -23.76 -40.16 8.52
CA ASN A 122 -24.89 -40.87 9.11
C ASN A 122 -25.45 -41.94 8.16
N MET A 123 -25.52 -41.67 6.85
CA MET A 123 -25.88 -42.69 5.87
C MET A 123 -24.85 -43.82 5.82
N PHE A 124 -23.55 -43.49 5.87
CA PHE A 124 -22.48 -44.48 5.93
C PHE A 124 -22.56 -45.35 7.18
N PHE A 125 -22.91 -44.76 8.32
CA PHE A 125 -23.06 -45.47 9.58
C PHE A 125 -24.11 -46.59 9.52
N VAL A 126 -25.25 -46.34 8.88
CA VAL A 126 -26.28 -47.36 8.69
C VAL A 126 -25.74 -48.55 7.88
N ILE A 127 -25.00 -48.28 6.81
CA ILE A 127 -24.42 -49.33 5.95
C ILE A 127 -23.39 -50.16 6.72
N VAL A 128 -22.51 -49.51 7.49
CA VAL A 128 -21.49 -50.20 8.29
C VAL A 128 -22.12 -51.02 9.41
N LEU A 129 -23.14 -50.50 10.09
CA LEU A 129 -23.87 -51.27 11.12
C LEU A 129 -24.56 -52.50 10.52
N ALA A 130 -25.17 -52.36 9.34
CA ALA A 130 -25.76 -53.49 8.61
C ALA A 130 -24.69 -54.54 8.25
N PHE A 131 -23.51 -54.10 7.79
CA PHE A 131 -22.38 -54.98 7.50
C PHE A 131 -21.88 -55.71 8.75
N ILE A 132 -21.69 -55.01 9.88
CA ILE A 132 -21.27 -55.60 11.15
C ILE A 132 -22.31 -56.61 11.64
N GLY A 133 -23.61 -56.29 11.50
CA GLY A 133 -24.71 -57.19 11.84
C GLY A 133 -24.68 -58.48 11.02
N LEU A 134 -24.50 -58.38 9.69
CA LEU A 134 -24.35 -59.53 8.80
C LEU A 134 -23.11 -60.37 9.11
N ALA A 135 -21.96 -59.73 9.31
CA ALA A 135 -20.72 -60.41 9.65
C ALA A 135 -20.81 -61.12 11.01
N THR A 136 -21.52 -60.52 11.96
CA THR A 136 -21.83 -61.12 13.27
C THR A 136 -22.77 -62.31 13.13
N ALA A 137 -23.81 -62.23 12.30
CA ALA A 137 -24.72 -63.34 12.03
C ALA A 137 -24.01 -64.55 11.38
N LEU A 138 -23.07 -64.29 10.47
CA LEU A 138 -22.21 -65.29 9.84
C LEU A 138 -21.05 -65.78 10.74
N ARG A 139 -20.94 -65.26 11.97
CA ARG A 139 -19.89 -65.59 12.95
C ARG A 139 -18.46 -65.43 12.42
N ILE A 140 -18.22 -64.43 11.59
CA ILE A 140 -16.87 -64.14 11.06
C ILE A 140 -16.04 -63.52 12.18
N GLU A 141 -15.08 -64.28 12.73
CA GLU A 141 -14.33 -63.87 13.94
C GLU A 141 -13.55 -62.56 13.79
N GLN A 142 -13.11 -62.26 12.57
CA GLN A 142 -12.40 -61.03 12.23
C GLN A 142 -13.27 -59.77 12.37
N TYR A 143 -14.60 -59.89 12.29
CA TYR A 143 -15.54 -58.77 12.30
C TYR A 143 -16.55 -58.86 13.47
N LYS A 144 -16.15 -59.44 14.60
CA LYS A 144 -17.00 -59.52 15.81
C LYS A 144 -17.42 -58.13 16.32
N TYR A 145 -18.71 -58.01 16.66
CA TYR A 145 -19.31 -56.80 17.22
C TYR A 145 -18.57 -56.28 18.45
N GLU A 146 -18.03 -57.16 19.30
CA GLU A 146 -17.32 -56.80 20.54
C GLU A 146 -16.10 -55.90 20.31
N LYS A 147 -15.50 -55.97 19.12
CA LYS A 147 -14.32 -55.18 18.76
C LYS A 147 -14.68 -53.97 17.90
N LEU A 148 -15.59 -54.15 16.94
CA LEU A 148 -15.90 -53.11 15.94
C LEU A 148 -16.90 -52.08 16.45
N LEU A 149 -17.87 -52.51 17.26
CA LEU A 149 -18.97 -51.67 17.72
C LEU A 149 -18.50 -50.53 18.66
N PRO A 150 -17.56 -50.75 19.61
CA PRO A 150 -17.01 -49.66 20.42
C PRO A 150 -16.27 -48.60 19.61
N ILE A 151 -15.44 -49.02 18.65
CA ILE A 151 -14.70 -48.11 17.75
C ILE A 151 -15.69 -47.29 16.92
N PHE A 152 -16.71 -47.95 16.40
CA PHE A 152 -17.73 -47.33 15.59
C PHE A 152 -18.55 -46.28 16.37
N ILE A 153 -18.97 -46.59 17.59
CA ILE A 153 -19.61 -45.62 18.49
C ILE A 153 -18.67 -44.46 18.78
N GLY A 154 -17.38 -44.72 19.02
CA GLY A 154 -16.38 -43.68 19.23
C GLY A 154 -16.28 -42.71 18.06
N ILE A 155 -16.24 -43.22 16.82
CA ILE A 155 -16.24 -42.40 15.61
C ILE A 155 -17.55 -41.60 15.48
N ALA A 156 -18.70 -42.23 15.77
CA ALA A 156 -19.99 -41.55 15.74
C ALA A 156 -20.08 -40.39 16.73
N LEU A 157 -19.52 -40.55 17.93
CA LEU A 157 -19.41 -39.45 18.90
C LEU A 157 -18.50 -38.34 18.38
N ILE A 158 -17.30 -38.66 17.89
CA ILE A 158 -16.36 -37.64 17.38
C ILE A 158 -16.99 -36.81 16.26
N ILE A 159 -17.75 -37.43 15.35
CA ILE A 159 -18.33 -36.72 14.20
C ILE A 159 -19.49 -35.82 14.64
N ASN A 160 -20.36 -36.28 15.53
CA ASN A 160 -21.47 -35.46 16.05
C ASN A 160 -20.98 -34.33 16.96
N PHE A 161 -19.93 -34.57 17.76
CA PHE A 161 -19.29 -33.57 18.62
C PHE A 161 -18.12 -32.84 17.94
N SER A 162 -17.95 -32.99 16.63
CA SER A 162 -16.86 -32.36 15.89
C SER A 162 -16.88 -30.82 15.99
N PRO A 163 -18.03 -30.12 15.98
CA PRO A 163 -18.05 -28.70 16.24
C PRO A 163 -17.46 -28.42 17.64
N VAL A 164 -17.95 -29.09 18.69
CA VAL A 164 -17.52 -28.91 20.10
C VAL A 164 -16.02 -29.01 20.26
N ILE A 165 -15.42 -30.02 19.64
CA ILE A 165 -13.97 -30.20 19.67
C ILE A 165 -13.26 -29.04 18.96
N CYS A 166 -13.71 -28.66 17.76
CA CYS A 166 -13.15 -27.53 17.03
C CYS A 166 -13.27 -26.21 17.79
N GLY A 167 -14.40 -25.93 18.43
CA GLY A 167 -14.59 -24.70 19.21
C GLY A 167 -13.65 -24.62 20.38
N LEU A 168 -13.47 -25.73 21.11
CA LEU A 168 -12.51 -25.78 22.21
C LEU A 168 -11.10 -25.42 21.75
N PHE A 169 -10.65 -25.90 20.57
CA PHE A 169 -9.34 -25.54 20.02
C PHE A 169 -9.26 -24.08 19.58
N ILE A 170 -10.32 -23.53 18.99
CA ILE A 170 -10.38 -22.12 18.61
C ILE A 170 -10.34 -21.22 19.84
N ASP A 171 -11.15 -21.51 20.85
CA ASP A 171 -11.21 -20.77 22.11
C ASP A 171 -9.86 -20.82 22.84
N ALA A 172 -9.22 -21.99 22.90
CA ALA A 172 -7.89 -22.13 23.46
C ALA A 172 -6.84 -21.32 22.70
N SER A 173 -6.94 -21.25 21.38
CA SER A 173 -6.03 -20.45 20.54
C SER A 173 -6.23 -18.95 20.76
N ASN A 174 -7.48 -18.50 20.92
CA ASN A 174 -7.82 -17.11 21.21
C ASN A 174 -7.38 -16.66 22.60
N ILE A 175 -7.29 -17.57 23.58
CA ILE A 175 -6.77 -17.26 24.92
C ILE A 175 -5.24 -17.08 24.92
N ILE A 176 -4.55 -17.80 24.03
CA ILE A 176 -3.07 -17.77 23.96
C ILE A 176 -2.56 -16.53 23.20
N MET A 177 -3.37 -16.00 22.27
CA MET A 177 -3.04 -14.84 21.42
C MET A 177 -3.40 -13.51 22.08
#